data_AF-A0AAE0KXY9-F1
#
_entry.id   AF-A0AAE0KXY9-F1
#
_cell.length_a   1.000
_cell.length_b   1.000
_cell.length_c   1.000
_cell.angle_alpha   90.00
_cell.angle_beta   90.00
_cell.angle_gamma   90.00
#
_symmetry.space_group_name_H-M   'P 1'
#
loop_
_entity.id
_entity.type
_entity.pdbx_description
1 polymer ?
#
loop_
_entity_poly.entity_id
_entity_poly.type
_entity_poly.pdbx_seq_one_letter_code
_entity_poly.pdbx_strand_id
1 'polypeptide(L)'
;MAYGISYGYLFDCRQRALEGRHHFVHGLTYEENNRKCSLKREAVKAWIQRYADEQGQKQPDKREVHLSDDLTIDELWDEYNESLSDADTNKKVSLSYWYKIFDQDFSEWLKIPKCNRFSQCDICASIKLLKKGLSKSQKGTHYF
;
A
#
# COMPACT_ATOMS: atom_id res chain seq x y z
N MET A 1 -17.15 -8.68 -28.16
CA MET A 1 -16.71 -7.72 -27.11
C MET A 1 -17.77 -6.65 -27.01
N ALA A 2 -18.56 -6.64 -25.93
CA ALA A 2 -19.57 -5.61 -25.72
C ALA A 2 -18.92 -4.45 -24.94
N TYR A 3 -18.77 -3.30 -25.58
CA TYR A 3 -18.30 -2.07 -24.95
C TYR A 3 -19.45 -1.48 -24.14
N GLY A 4 -19.68 -2.01 -22.94
CA GLY A 4 -20.70 -1.53 -22.03
C GLY A 4 -20.27 -0.22 -21.38
N ILE A 5 -21.05 0.83 -21.61
CA ILE A 5 -20.93 2.09 -20.87
C ILE A 5 -21.36 1.82 -19.42
N SER A 6 -20.53 2.22 -18.45
CA SER A 6 -20.87 2.03 -17.03
C SER A 6 -22.03 2.94 -16.61
N TYR A 7 -22.84 2.47 -15.66
CA TYR A 7 -23.99 3.23 -15.16
C TYR A 7 -23.59 4.60 -14.59
N GLY A 8 -22.40 4.68 -13.96
CA GLY A 8 -21.85 5.95 -13.47
C GLY A 8 -21.53 6.95 -14.59
N TYR A 9 -21.01 6.48 -15.72
CA TYR A 9 -20.76 7.34 -16.88
C TYR A 9 -22.07 7.87 -17.47
N LEU A 10 -23.10 7.03 -17.54
CA LEU A 10 -24.41 7.43 -18.06
C LEU A 10 -25.10 8.49 -17.19
N PHE A 11 -24.96 8.38 -15.86
CA PHE A 11 -25.48 9.39 -14.92
C PHE A 11 -24.75 10.73 -15.05
N ASP A 12 -23.42 10.70 -15.17
CA ASP A 12 -22.58 11.89 -15.36
C ASP A 12 -22.89 12.59 -16.69
N CYS A 13 -23.04 11.84 -17.79
CA CYS A 13 -23.49 12.37 -19.07
C CYS A 13 -24.86 13.07 -18.97
N ARG A 14 -25.80 12.50 -18.21
CA ARG A 14 -27.13 13.09 -17.99
C ARG A 14 -27.06 14.42 -17.25
N GLN A 15 -26.26 14.52 -16.18
CA GLN A 15 -26.10 15.79 -15.45
C GLN A 15 -25.46 16.87 -16.32
N ARG A 16 -24.38 16.54 -17.04
CA ARG A 16 -23.69 17.50 -17.93
C ARG A 16 -24.58 18.03 -19.05
N ALA A 17 -25.47 17.19 -19.58
CA ALA A 17 -26.46 17.60 -20.59
C ALA A 17 -27.51 18.57 -20.01
N LEU A 18 -27.96 18.35 -18.77
CA LEU A 18 -28.88 19.26 -18.07
C LEU A 18 -28.23 20.63 -17.77
N GLU A 19 -26.91 20.67 -17.60
CA GLU A 19 -26.13 21.89 -17.40
C GLU A 19 -25.80 22.64 -18.71
N GLY A 20 -26.32 22.19 -19.86
CA GLY A 20 -26.12 22.84 -21.16
C GLY A 20 -24.73 22.63 -21.77
N ARG A 21 -23.96 21.63 -21.30
CA ARG A 21 -22.65 21.30 -21.87
C ARG A 21 -22.84 20.38 -23.08
N HIS A 22 -22.55 20.88 -24.28
CA HIS A 22 -22.70 20.14 -25.54
C HIS A 22 -21.42 19.44 -26.01
N HIS A 23 -20.28 19.70 -25.36
CA HIS A 23 -19.01 19.08 -25.71
C HIS A 23 -18.81 17.80 -24.90
N PHE A 24 -19.17 16.66 -25.50
CA PHE A 24 -18.97 15.35 -24.90
C PHE A 24 -17.53 14.90 -25.17
N VAL A 25 -16.68 14.95 -24.14
CA VAL A 25 -15.38 14.27 -24.23
C VAL A 25 -15.64 12.78 -24.04
N HIS A 26 -15.50 12.01 -25.11
CA HIS A 26 -15.65 10.56 -25.07
C HIS A 26 -14.39 9.94 -24.50
N GLY A 27 -14.54 9.17 -23.41
CA GLY A 27 -13.44 8.59 -22.65
C GLY A 27 -13.10 9.37 -21.39
N LEU A 28 -12.53 8.67 -20.40
CA LEU A 28 -11.90 9.29 -19.24
C LEU A 28 -10.84 10.26 -19.77
N THR A 29 -11.04 11.57 -19.61
CA THR A 29 -10.01 12.56 -19.87
C THR A 29 -8.78 12.16 -19.06
N TYR A 30 -7.77 11.66 -19.77
CA TYR A 30 -6.56 11.05 -19.22
C TYR A 30 -5.89 11.96 -18.18
N GLU A 31 -6.03 13.27 -18.35
CA GLU A 31 -5.36 14.30 -17.54
C GLU A 31 -5.90 14.44 -16.11
N GLU A 32 -7.23 14.40 -15.88
CA GLU A 32 -7.79 14.63 -14.54
C GLU A 32 -7.64 13.41 -13.62
N ASN A 33 -7.77 12.20 -14.17
CA ASN A 33 -7.58 10.96 -13.42
C ASN A 33 -6.09 10.68 -13.15
N ASN A 34 -5.20 11.01 -14.10
CA ASN A 34 -3.75 10.88 -13.86
C ASN A 34 -3.26 11.83 -12.77
N ARG A 35 -3.74 13.09 -12.74
CA ARG A 35 -3.33 14.05 -11.70
C ARG A 35 -3.74 13.61 -10.29
N LYS A 36 -4.92 13.01 -10.12
CA LYS A 36 -5.34 12.50 -8.79
C LYS A 36 -4.63 11.21 -8.40
N CYS A 37 -4.40 10.30 -9.36
CA CYS A 37 -3.61 9.09 -9.10
C CYS A 37 -2.13 9.40 -8.82
N SER A 38 -1.55 10.43 -9.46
CA SER A 38 -0.17 10.83 -9.21
C SER A 38 0.01 11.37 -7.80
N LEU A 39 -0.90 12.20 -7.30
CA LEU A 39 -0.83 12.75 -5.94
C LEU A 39 -0.92 11.65 -4.87
N LYS A 40 -1.80 10.66 -5.05
CA LYS A 40 -1.89 9.50 -4.14
C LYS A 40 -0.60 8.68 -4.13
N ARG A 41 -0.08 8.40 -5.33
CA ARG A 41 1.18 7.68 -5.50
C ARG A 41 2.34 8.44 -4.85
N GLU A 42 2.45 9.75 -5.07
CA GLU A 42 3.46 10.59 -4.45
C GLU A 42 3.35 10.63 -2.92
N ALA A 43 2.13 10.68 -2.37
CA ALA A 43 1.91 10.65 -0.93
C ALA A 43 2.37 9.32 -0.32
N VAL A 44 2.04 8.19 -0.95
CA VAL A 44 2.55 6.86 -0.56
C VAL A 44 4.07 6.84 -0.65
N LYS A 45 4.64 7.37 -1.73
CA LYS A 45 6.09 7.39 -1.91
C LYS A 45 6.81 8.16 -0.81
N ALA A 46 6.35 9.37 -0.53
CA ALA A 46 6.92 10.22 0.51
C ALA A 46 6.78 9.61 1.90
N TRP A 47 5.74 8.81 2.15
CA TRP A 47 5.60 8.09 3.41
C TRP A 47 6.59 6.93 3.50
N ILE A 48 6.65 6.05 2.49
CA ILE A 48 7.56 4.88 2.49
C ILE A 48 9.02 5.33 2.59
N GLN A 49 9.38 6.42 1.90
CA GLN A 49 10.74 6.93 1.93
C GLN A 49 11.14 7.43 3.32
N ARG A 50 10.26 8.19 3.99
CA ARG A 50 10.48 8.59 5.39
C ARG A 50 10.60 7.39 6.32
N TYR A 51 9.70 6.42 6.16
CA TYR A 51 9.74 5.19 6.93
C TYR A 51 11.06 4.43 6.76
N ALA A 52 11.53 4.28 5.52
CA ALA A 52 12.79 3.62 5.20
C ALA A 52 14.01 4.39 5.73
N ASP A 53 13.97 5.72 5.78
CA ASP A 53 15.05 6.52 6.36
C ASP A 53 15.08 6.43 7.89
N GLU A 54 13.92 6.29 8.54
CA GLU A 54 13.80 6.20 10.01
C GLU A 54 14.07 4.79 10.55
N GLN A 55 13.52 3.76 9.89
CA GLN A 55 13.54 2.37 10.37
C GLN A 55 14.42 1.44 9.53
N GLY A 56 14.84 1.89 8.34
CA GLY A 56 15.58 1.04 7.41
C GLY A 56 17.08 0.99 7.70
N GLN A 57 17.65 -0.20 7.54
CA GLN A 57 19.08 -0.45 7.67
C GLN A 57 19.75 -0.40 6.29
N LYS A 58 20.56 0.64 6.08
CA LYS A 58 21.36 0.82 4.85
C LYS A 58 22.45 -0.24 4.79
N GLN A 59 22.52 -0.98 3.70
CA GLN A 59 23.57 -1.98 3.50
C GLN A 59 24.88 -1.31 3.09
N PRO A 60 26.04 -1.76 3.60
CA PRO A 60 27.34 -1.15 3.27
C PRO A 60 27.76 -1.42 1.82
N ASP A 61 27.40 -2.58 1.29
CA ASP A 61 27.89 -3.06 -0.01
C ASP A 61 26.94 -2.74 -1.18
N LYS A 62 25.69 -2.38 -0.88
CA LYS A 62 24.63 -2.19 -1.86
C LYS A 62 23.83 -0.92 -1.58
N ARG A 63 23.31 -0.29 -2.63
CA ARG A 63 22.33 0.81 -2.50
C ARG A 63 20.93 0.27 -2.19
N GLU A 64 20.86 -0.63 -1.23
CA GLU A 64 19.64 -1.27 -0.77
C GLU A 64 19.41 -0.91 0.71
N VAL A 65 18.16 -0.67 1.05
CA VAL A 65 17.69 -0.46 2.42
C VAL A 65 16.90 -1.69 2.82
N HIS A 66 17.32 -2.33 3.91
CA HIS A 66 16.60 -3.46 4.47
C HIS A 66 15.70 -2.96 5.59
N LEU A 67 14.40 -3.23 5.49
CA LEU A 67 13.50 -3.11 6.63
C LEU A 67 13.71 -4.28 7.58
N SER A 68 13.16 -4.18 8.79
CA SER A 68 13.23 -5.26 9.76
C SER A 68 12.63 -6.56 9.19
N ASP A 69 13.32 -7.68 9.40
CA ASP A 69 12.88 -9.02 9.00
C ASP A 69 11.56 -9.43 9.66
N ASP A 70 11.14 -8.70 10.69
CA ASP A 70 9.91 -8.94 11.40
C ASP A 70 8.67 -8.34 10.75
N LEU A 71 8.88 -7.39 9.84
CA LEU A 71 7.85 -6.63 9.16
C LEU A 71 7.45 -7.34 7.86
N THR A 72 6.17 -7.31 7.55
CA THR A 72 5.63 -7.75 6.25
C THR A 72 5.14 -6.56 5.44
N ILE A 73 4.97 -6.72 4.12
CA ILE A 73 4.39 -5.67 3.27
C ILE A 73 2.98 -5.28 3.75
N ASP A 74 2.25 -6.25 4.28
CA ASP A 74 0.90 -6.09 4.79
C ASP A 74 0.91 -5.24 6.07
N GLU A 75 1.83 -5.53 6.99
CA GLU A 75 2.01 -4.72 8.20
C GLU A 75 2.48 -3.30 7.89
N LEU A 76 3.35 -3.15 6.89
CA LEU A 76 3.75 -1.82 6.41
C LEU A 76 2.55 -1.03 5.84
N TRP A 77 1.61 -1.71 5.18
CA TRP A 77 0.36 -1.10 4.72
C TRP A 77 -0.59 -0.75 5.87
N ASP A 78 -0.68 -1.60 6.90
CA ASP A 78 -1.45 -1.33 8.12
C ASP A 78 -0.91 -0.06 8.80
N GLU A 79 0.39 0.02 9.05
CA GLU A 79 1.05 1.21 9.64
C GLU A 79 0.83 2.47 8.80
N TYR A 80 0.88 2.35 7.46
CA TYR A 80 0.54 3.46 6.58
C TYR A 80 -0.89 3.95 6.80
N ASN A 81 -1.87 3.05 6.82
CA ASN A 81 -3.27 3.45 7.02
C ASN A 81 -3.54 3.99 8.42
N GLU A 82 -2.91 3.44 9.45
CA GLU A 82 -3.02 3.92 10.83
C GLU A 82 -2.41 5.32 10.99
N SER A 83 -1.37 5.64 10.22
CA SER A 83 -0.76 6.99 10.23
C SER A 83 -1.61 8.07 9.54
N LEU A 84 -2.64 7.68 8.77
CA LEU A 84 -3.52 8.63 8.09
C LEU A 84 -4.65 9.10 9.03
N SER A 85 -4.84 10.41 9.10
CA SER A 85 -5.98 11.00 9.80
C SER A 85 -7.26 10.91 8.96
N ASP A 86 -8.44 11.06 9.59
CA ASP A 86 -9.72 11.12 8.86
C ASP A 86 -9.77 12.26 7.81
N ALA A 87 -8.99 13.32 8.00
CA ALA A 87 -8.84 14.43 7.05
C ALA A 87 -8.01 14.07 5.81
N ASP A 88 -7.27 12.95 5.82
CA ASP A 88 -6.39 12.51 4.74
C ASP A 88 -7.06 11.55 3.74
N THR A 89 -8.38 11.66 3.56
CA THR A 89 -9.16 10.79 2.67
C THR A 89 -8.61 10.76 1.23
N ASN A 90 -8.00 11.86 0.80
CA ASN A 90 -7.38 12.00 -0.51
C ASN A 90 -6.03 11.26 -0.66
N LYS A 91 -5.39 10.84 0.44
CA LYS A 91 -4.14 10.07 0.42
C LYS A 91 -4.40 8.57 0.53
N LYS A 92 -5.58 8.18 1.03
CA LYS A 92 -5.96 6.76 1.17
C LYS A 92 -5.95 6.04 -0.18
N VAL A 93 -5.25 4.91 -0.21
CA VAL A 93 -5.12 4.01 -1.36
C VAL A 93 -5.71 2.64 -1.04
N SER A 94 -6.17 1.92 -2.07
CA SER A 94 -6.56 0.52 -1.89
C SER A 94 -5.34 -0.38 -1.74
N LEU A 95 -5.49 -1.52 -1.06
CA LEU A 95 -4.43 -2.51 -0.87
C LEU A 95 -3.83 -3.00 -2.20
N SER A 96 -4.67 -3.27 -3.21
CA SER A 96 -4.17 -3.69 -4.54
C SER A 96 -3.33 -2.60 -5.22
N TYR A 97 -3.70 -1.33 -5.02
CA TYR A 97 -2.92 -0.21 -5.57
C TYR A 97 -1.61 0.00 -4.80
N TRP A 98 -1.62 -0.23 -3.48
CA TRP A 98 -0.42 -0.25 -2.64
C TRP A 98 0.61 -1.24 -3.14
N TYR A 99 0.25 -2.53 -3.32
CA TYR A 99 1.20 -3.52 -3.84
C TYR A 99 1.75 -3.14 -5.21
N LYS A 100 0.91 -2.57 -6.09
CA LYS A 100 1.35 -2.11 -7.40
C LYS A 100 2.37 -0.98 -7.29
N ILE A 101 2.16 -0.01 -6.40
CA ILE A 101 3.13 1.07 -6.15
C ILE A 101 4.42 0.50 -5.57
N PHE A 102 4.30 -0.38 -4.57
CA PHE A 102 5.45 -1.01 -3.91
C PHE A 102 6.33 -1.75 -4.92
N ASP A 103 5.72 -2.59 -5.75
CA ASP A 103 6.43 -3.38 -6.76
C ASP A 103 7.09 -2.49 -7.83
N GLN A 104 6.43 -1.42 -8.27
CA GLN A 104 6.94 -0.55 -9.33
C GLN A 104 8.02 0.43 -8.87
N ASP A 105 7.91 0.97 -7.66
CA ASP A 105 8.72 2.11 -7.22
C ASP A 105 9.76 1.76 -6.14
N PHE A 106 9.58 0.63 -5.44
CA PHE A 106 10.36 0.30 -4.23
C PHE A 106 11.07 -1.04 -4.32
N SER A 107 10.58 -1.98 -5.14
CA SER A 107 11.11 -3.34 -5.21
C SER A 107 12.60 -3.41 -5.53
N GLU A 108 13.16 -2.40 -6.21
CA GLU A 108 14.58 -2.36 -6.58
C GLU A 108 15.49 -2.09 -5.37
N TRP A 109 15.15 -1.11 -4.53
CA TRP A 109 16.04 -0.59 -3.48
C TRP A 109 15.57 -0.87 -2.05
N LEU A 110 14.28 -1.11 -1.83
CA LEU A 110 13.70 -1.40 -0.53
C LEU A 110 13.40 -2.89 -0.44
N LYS A 111 14.12 -3.59 0.44
CA LYS A 111 13.93 -5.03 0.66
C LYS A 111 13.35 -5.27 2.04
N ILE A 112 12.36 -6.14 2.10
CA ILE A 112 11.88 -6.73 3.35
C ILE A 112 12.46 -8.15 3.38
N PRO A 113 13.46 -8.41 4.22
CA PRO A 113 14.08 -9.72 4.31
C PRO A 113 13.05 -10.78 4.68
N LYS A 114 13.03 -11.88 3.91
CA LYS A 114 12.14 -13.01 4.21
C LYS A 114 12.76 -13.83 5.34
N CYS A 115 12.19 -13.74 6.53
CA CYS A 115 12.46 -14.75 7.56
C CYS A 115 11.91 -16.09 7.09
N ASN A 116 12.80 -17.05 6.86
CA ASN A 116 12.42 -18.42 6.58
C ASN A 116 12.21 -19.17 7.91
N ARG A 117 11.35 -20.20 7.96
CA ARG A 117 11.12 -20.95 9.21
C ARG A 117 12.41 -21.55 9.79
N PHE A 118 13.39 -21.84 8.93
CA PHE A 118 14.69 -22.38 9.32
C PHE A 118 15.69 -21.32 9.82
N SER A 119 15.45 -20.03 9.57
CA SER A 119 16.33 -18.95 10.02
C SER A 119 15.90 -18.34 11.35
N GLN A 120 14.77 -18.78 11.92
CA GLN A 120 14.23 -18.23 13.16
C GLN A 120 14.26 -19.31 14.24
N CYS A 121 15.03 -19.09 15.30
CA CYS A 121 14.97 -19.96 16.48
C CYS A 121 13.69 -19.68 17.28
N ASP A 122 13.27 -20.65 18.10
CA ASP A 122 12.04 -20.55 18.91
C ASP A 122 12.06 -19.33 19.84
N ILE A 123 13.25 -18.93 20.30
CA ILE A 123 13.44 -17.73 21.13
C ILE A 123 13.13 -16.46 20.33
N CYS A 124 13.65 -16.33 19.11
CA CYS A 124 13.36 -15.19 18.24
C CYS A 124 11.87 -15.11 17.87
N ALA A 125 11.24 -16.26 17.61
CA ALA A 125 9.79 -16.33 17.38
C ALA A 125 9.00 -15.88 18.63
N SER A 126 9.43 -16.29 19.83
CA SER A 126 8.80 -15.92 21.11
C SER A 126 8.94 -14.41 21.39
N ILE A 127 10.13 -13.84 21.16
CA ILE A 127 10.39 -12.40 21.32
C ILE A 127 9.52 -11.59 20.37
N LYS A 128 9.37 -12.04 19.12
CA LYS A 128 8.48 -11.41 18.14
C LYS A 128 7.02 -11.40 18.61
N LEU A 129 6.54 -12.51 19.15
CA LEU A 129 5.19 -12.62 19.72
C LEU A 129 5.01 -11.70 20.94
N LEU A 130 6.02 -11.59 21.80
CA LEU A 130 6.01 -10.68 22.95
C LEU A 130 5.98 -9.21 22.52
N LYS A 131 6.76 -8.83 21.50
CA LYS A 131 6.77 -7.47 20.92
C LYS A 131 5.44 -7.08 20.30
N LYS A 132 4.76 -8.02 19.61
CA LYS A 132 3.44 -7.77 18.99
C LYS A 132 2.29 -7.67 20.00
N GLY A 133 2.57 -7.86 21.29
CA GLY A 133 1.58 -7.89 22.35
C GLY A 133 0.77 -9.18 22.31
N LEU A 134 0.60 -9.79 23.49
CA LEU A 134 -0.26 -10.93 23.75
C LEU A 134 -1.74 -10.61 23.41
N SER A 135 -2.12 -10.60 22.13
CA SER A 135 -3.51 -10.47 21.66
C SER A 135 -4.02 -11.62 20.80
N LYS A 136 -3.19 -12.62 20.49
CA LYS A 136 -3.70 -13.93 20.02
C LYS A 136 -3.66 -14.92 21.17
N SER A 137 -4.72 -14.86 21.97
CA SER A 137 -5.11 -15.90 22.91
C SER A 137 -4.93 -17.27 22.28
N GLN A 138 -4.30 -18.15 23.05
CA GLN A 138 -4.02 -19.55 22.76
C GLN A 138 -5.22 -20.23 22.07
N LYS A 139 -5.04 -20.60 20.80
CA LYS A 139 -5.70 -21.76 20.19
C LYS A 139 -4.54 -22.60 19.64
N GLY A 140 -3.97 -23.50 20.44
CA GLY A 140 -4.45 -24.89 20.51
C GLY A 140 -4.22 -25.55 19.15
N THR A 141 -3.17 -26.33 18.93
CA THR A 141 -3.04 -27.67 19.51
C THR A 141 -1.64 -28.22 19.28
N HIS A 142 -1.07 -28.72 20.37
CA HIS A 142 0.02 -29.70 20.38
C HIS A 142 -0.48 -30.96 19.68
N TYR A 143 0.24 -31.45 18.66
CA TYR A 143 0.22 -32.88 18.33
C TYR A 143 1.68 -33.33 18.28
N PHE A 144 1.92 -34.37 19.09
CA PHE A 144 3.16 -35.12 19.22
C PHE A 144 3.62 -35.70 17.88
#